data_AF-A0A925TDP4-F1
#
_entry.id   AF-A0A925TDP4-F1
#
_cell.length_a   1.000
_cell.length_b   1.000
_cell.length_c   1.000
_cell.angle_alpha   90.00
_cell.angle_beta   90.00
_cell.angle_gamma   90.00
#
_symmetry.space_group_name_H-M   'P 1'
#
loop_
_entity.id
_entity.type
_entity.pdbx_description
1 polymer ?
#
loop_
_entity_poly.entity_id
_entity_poly.type
_entity_poly.pdbx_seq_one_letter_code
_entity_poly.pdbx_strand_id
1 'polypeptide(L)' 'STGGPAALFLRDIRTHACQWFNILRSPDSNADPAQHFHFDMGWFRSCR' A
#
# COMPACT_ATOMS: atom_id res chain seq x y z
N SER A 1 -11.18 13.64 0.25
CA SER A 1 -11.37 13.20 1.64
C SER A 1 -10.30 12.20 2.03
N THR A 2 -9.23 12.64 2.68
CA THR A 2 -8.05 11.82 3.07
C THR A 2 -8.32 10.84 4.24
N GLY A 3 -9.58 10.42 4.39
CA GLY A 3 -10.07 9.62 5.51
C GLY A 3 -11.50 9.10 5.32
N GLY A 4 -12.01 9.04 4.09
CA GLY A 4 -13.30 8.42 3.80
C GLY A 4 -13.24 6.88 3.83
N PRO A 5 -14.38 6.18 3.76
CA PRO A 5 -14.42 4.71 3.83
C PRO A 5 -13.48 4.01 2.84
N ALA A 6 -13.36 4.53 1.62
CA ALA A 6 -12.42 4.02 0.62
C ALA A 6 -10.95 4.18 1.06
N ALA A 7 -10.58 5.30 1.67
CA ALA A 7 -9.22 5.51 2.17
C ALA A 7 -8.90 4.58 3.35
N LEU A 8 -9.89 4.31 4.21
CA LEU A 8 -9.75 3.33 5.30
C LEU A 8 -9.58 1.91 4.75
N PHE A 9 -10.39 1.52 3.75
CA PHE A 9 -10.27 0.23 3.09
C PHE A 9 -8.89 0.01 2.43
N LEU A 10 -8.35 1.03 1.75
CA LEU A 10 -7.02 0.95 1.14
C LEU A 10 -5.90 0.84 2.19
N ARG A 11 -6.05 1.52 3.34
CA ARG A 11 -5.12 1.38 4.48
C ARG A 11 -5.19 -0.02 5.11
N ASP A 12 -6.37 -0.63 5.14
CA ASP A 12 -6.56 -1.98 5.65
C ASP A 12 -5.88 -3.01 4.74
N ILE A 13 -6.12 -2.93 3.42
CA ILE A 13 -5.40 -3.75 2.42
C ILE A 13 -3.89 -3.60 2.60
N ARG A 14 -3.38 -2.37 2.73
CA ARG A 14 -1.96 -2.12 2.92
C ARG A 14 -1.40 -2.85 4.14
N THR A 15 -2.09 -2.70 5.27
CA THR A 15 -1.67 -3.26 6.56
C THR A 15 -1.60 -4.78 6.53
N HIS A 16 -2.60 -5.42 5.95
CA HIS A 16 -2.67 -6.88 5.87
C HIS A 16 -1.71 -7.44 4.82
N ALA A 17 -1.55 -6.76 3.68
CA ALA A 17 -0.63 -7.20 2.64
C ALA A 17 0.85 -7.21 3.07
N CYS A 18 1.28 -6.28 3.93
CA CYS A 18 2.65 -6.27 4.44
C CYS A 18 3.03 -7.50 5.29
N GLN A 19 2.06 -8.34 5.68
CA GLN A 19 2.32 -9.61 6.35
C GLN A 19 2.73 -10.71 5.37
N TRP A 20 2.27 -10.60 4.11
CA TRP A 20 2.44 -11.61 3.08
C TRP A 20 3.53 -11.25 2.07
N PHE A 21 3.66 -9.96 1.76
CA PHE A 21 4.60 -9.45 0.77
C PHE A 21 5.82 -8.82 1.43
N ASN A 22 6.97 -8.99 0.79
CA ASN A 22 8.21 -8.41 1.28
C ASN A 22 8.26 -6.91 0.96
N ILE A 23 7.89 -6.51 -0.27
CA ILE A 23 7.77 -5.11 -0.65
C ILE A 23 6.31 -4.79 -0.99
N LEU A 24 5.77 -3.78 -0.31
CA LEU A 24 4.49 -3.17 -0.64
C LEU A 24 4.69 -1.67 -0.88
N ARG A 25 4.20 -1.18 -2.02
CA ARG A 25 4.02 0.26 -2.29
C ARG A 25 2.54 0.53 -2.50
N SER A 26 1.93 1.22 -1.55
CA SER A 26 0.54 1.66 -1.57
C SER A 26 0.40 3.03 -2.24
N PRO A 27 -0.79 3.35 -2.77
CA PRO A 27 -1.11 4.68 -3.26
C PRO A 27 -1.35 5.60 -2.05
N ASP A 28 -0.29 5.90 -1.30
CA ASP A 28 -0.34 6.87 -0.22
C ASP A 28 -0.46 8.27 -0.85
N SER A 29 -1.48 8.98 -0.42
CA SER A 29 -2.08 10.11 -1.14
C SER A 29 -1.12 11.17 -1.70
N ASN A 30 -1.41 11.59 -2.95
CA ASN A 30 -1.31 12.95 -3.53
C ASN A 30 -0.07 13.43 -4.34
N ALA A 31 0.95 12.64 -4.70
CA ALA A 31 2.02 13.21 -5.55
C ALA A 31 2.73 12.29 -6.56
N ASP A 32 2.31 11.05 -6.75
CA ASP A 32 2.97 10.12 -7.67
C ASP A 32 1.93 9.37 -8.52
N PRO A 33 2.14 9.15 -9.84
CA PRO A 33 1.22 8.37 -10.69
C PRO A 33 1.08 6.90 -10.28
N ALA A 34 1.76 6.43 -9.22
CA ALA A 34 1.49 5.16 -8.57
C ALA A 34 0.11 5.13 -7.87
N GLN A 35 -0.96 5.13 -8.67
CA GLN A 35 -2.35 4.96 -8.25
C GLN A 35 -2.75 3.48 -8.07
N HIS A 36 -1.79 2.58 -7.99
CA HIS A 36 -1.98 1.14 -7.83
C HIS A 36 -1.05 0.59 -6.75
N PHE A 37 -1.37 -0.59 -6.22
CA PHE A 37 -0.49 -1.31 -5.30
C PHE A 37 0.58 -2.07 -6.07
N HIS A 38 1.84 -1.90 -5.67
CA HIS A 38 2.93 -2.77 -6.11
C HIS A 38 3.26 -3.77 -4.99
N PHE A 39 3.16 -5.06 -5.30
CA PHE A 39 3.47 -6.17 -4.40
C PHE A 39 4.68 -6.93 -4.93
N ASP A 40 5.65 -7.21 -4.08
CA ASP A 40 6.85 -7.96 -4.45
C ASP A 40 7.32 -8.88 -3.32
N MET A 41 7.85 -10.04 -3.72
CA MET A 41 8.33 -11.12 -2.84
C MET A 41 9.86 -11.21 -2.81
N GLY A 42 10.55 -10.16 -3.28
CA GLY A 42 12.00 -10.09 -3.33
C GLY A 42 12.66 -10.12 -1.95
N TRP A 43 13.98 -9.99 -1.95
CA TRP A 43 14.82 -10.26 -0.78
C TRP A 43 14.76 -9.15 0.29
N PHE A 44 14.21 -7.99 -0.04
CA PHE A 44 14.16 -6.82 0.83
C PHE A 44 12.76 -6.62 1.41
N ARG A 45 12.66 -6.14 2.65
CA ARG A 45 11.38 -5.77 3.26
C ARG A 45 11.14 -4.27 3.26
N SER A 46 10.01 -3.82 2.70
CA SER A 46 9.63 -2.41 2.67
C SER A 46 8.11 -2.25 2.52
N CYS A 47 7.47 -1.57 3.47
CA CYS A 47 6.03 -1.34 3.50
C CYS A 47 5.77 0.16 3.51
N ARG A 48 5.47 0.75 2.35
CA ARG A 48 5.22 2.19 2.19
C ARG A 48 3.87 2.42 1.55
#